data_AF-A0A6L4AEY6-F1
#
_entry.id   AF-A0A6L4AEY6-F1
#
_cell.length_a   1.000
_cell.length_b   1.000
_cell.length_c   1.000
_cell.angle_alpha   90.00
_cell.angle_beta   90.00
_cell.angle_gamma   90.00
#
_symmetry.space_group_name_H-M   'P 1'
#
loop_
_entity.id
_entity.type
_entity.pdbx_description
1 polymer ?
#
loop_
_entity_poly.entity_id
_entity_poly.type
_entity_poly.pdbx_seq_one_letter_code
_entity_poly.pdbx_strand_id
1 'polypeptide(L)'
;PQALAVLVTTDAELAGKVPAELERQLAGLSRREIARQSLADRGVILIAADLAEAIELANVIAIEHLELMIADPWAQIPHIRHAGAIFLGHHTPEAAGDYLAGPNHVLPTMGTARFASALGVETFLKKSSVISYSRQALQDDADHIRRLAGLEGLTGHAASVTVRLGDGE
;
A
#
# COMPACT_ATOMS: atom_id res chain seq x y z
N PRO A 1 8.45 -17.49 12.52
CA PRO A 1 9.16 -16.71 13.56
C PRO A 1 9.62 -15.32 13.11
N GLN A 2 9.59 -14.99 11.81
CA GLN A 2 10.03 -13.68 11.31
C GLN A 2 8.89 -12.63 11.25
N ALA A 3 7.67 -12.98 11.67
CA ALA A 3 6.52 -12.08 11.62
C ALA A 3 6.65 -10.98 12.69
N LEU A 4 6.21 -9.78 12.33
CA LEU A 4 6.12 -8.61 13.20
C LEU A 4 4.65 -8.44 13.61
N ALA A 5 4.40 -8.38 14.92
CA ALA A 5 3.09 -8.05 15.48
C ALA A 5 3.23 -6.75 16.28
N VAL A 6 2.42 -5.74 15.95
CA VAL A 6 2.45 -4.42 16.59
C VAL A 6 1.08 -4.10 17.15
N LEU A 7 1.03 -3.77 18.43
CA LEU A 7 -0.12 -3.11 19.04
C LEU A 7 0.20 -1.62 19.17
N VAL A 8 -0.66 -0.76 18.62
CA VAL A 8 -0.64 0.67 18.91
C VAL A 8 -1.90 1.00 19.72
N THR A 9 -1.74 1.54 20.91
CA THR A 9 -2.84 1.83 21.83
C THR A 9 -2.65 3.15 22.53
N THR A 10 -3.73 3.84 22.89
CA THR A 10 -3.70 5.01 23.78
C THR A 10 -3.91 4.63 25.25
N ASP A 11 -4.23 3.37 25.51
CA ASP A 11 -4.51 2.82 26.83
C ASP A 11 -3.31 2.03 27.36
N ALA A 12 -2.63 2.60 28.35
CA ALA A 12 -1.48 1.98 29.02
C ALA A 12 -1.88 0.77 29.89
N GLU A 13 -3.12 0.71 30.40
CA GLU A 13 -3.61 -0.45 31.14
C GLU A 13 -3.84 -1.63 30.20
N LEU A 14 -4.42 -1.37 29.01
CA LEU A 14 -4.53 -2.38 27.96
C LEU A 14 -3.15 -2.90 27.54
N ALA A 15 -2.18 -2.00 27.33
CA ALA A 15 -0.80 -2.36 27.00
C ALA A 15 -0.19 -3.32 28.05
N GLY A 16 -0.50 -3.13 29.34
CA GLY A 16 -0.05 -4.01 30.42
C GLY A 16 -0.76 -5.37 30.47
N LYS A 17 -2.01 -5.46 29.99
CA LYS A 17 -2.83 -6.69 30.00
C LYS A 17 -2.53 -7.63 28.83
N VAL A 18 -2.21 -7.08 27.66
CA VAL A 18 -2.03 -7.85 26.42
C VAL A 18 -0.95 -8.93 26.52
N PRO A 19 0.25 -8.71 27.11
CA PRO A 19 1.25 -9.75 27.24
C PRO A 19 0.78 -10.99 28.01
N ALA A 20 0.04 -10.80 29.10
CA ALA A 20 -0.49 -11.90 29.91
C ALA A 20 -1.56 -12.70 29.12
N GLU A 21 -2.39 -12.00 28.36
CA GLU A 21 -3.41 -12.63 27.52
C GLU A 21 -2.78 -13.41 26.34
N LEU A 22 -1.71 -12.87 25.73
CA LEU A 22 -0.95 -13.58 24.71
C LEU A 22 -0.35 -14.89 25.26
N GLU A 23 0.29 -14.87 26.44
CA GLU A 23 0.82 -16.10 27.06
C GLU A 23 -0.27 -17.13 27.36
N ARG A 24 -1.43 -16.67 27.84
CA ARG A 24 -2.60 -17.53 28.07
C ARG A 24 -3.07 -18.21 26.78
N GLN A 25 -3.17 -17.47 25.68
CA GLN A 25 -3.62 -18.00 24.39
C GLN A 25 -2.56 -18.89 23.71
N LEU A 26 -1.28 -18.52 23.79
CA LEU A 26 -0.15 -19.30 23.25
C LEU A 26 -0.15 -20.74 23.77
N ALA A 27 -0.53 -20.97 25.03
CA ALA A 27 -0.60 -22.30 25.64
C ALA A 27 -1.50 -23.28 24.87
N GLY A 28 -2.55 -22.78 24.20
CA GLY A 28 -3.50 -23.57 23.42
C GLY A 28 -3.11 -23.80 21.97
N LEU A 29 -2.04 -23.19 21.46
CA LEU A 29 -1.67 -23.27 20.05
C LEU A 29 -0.78 -24.47 19.73
N SER A 30 -1.10 -25.21 18.67
CA SER A 30 -0.27 -26.32 18.18
C SER A 30 1.11 -25.86 17.68
N ARG A 31 1.21 -24.61 17.18
CA ARG A 31 2.45 -23.98 16.70
C ARG A 31 3.02 -22.95 17.68
N ARG A 32 2.74 -23.09 18.98
CA ARG A 32 3.10 -22.10 20.03
C ARG A 32 4.57 -21.67 20.02
N GLU A 33 5.51 -22.57 19.75
CA GLU A 33 6.95 -22.21 19.78
C GLU A 33 7.32 -21.22 18.67
N ILE A 34 6.70 -21.35 17.49
CA ILE A 34 6.93 -20.42 16.38
C ILE A 34 6.34 -19.05 16.69
N ALA A 35 5.12 -19.03 17.26
CA ALA A 35 4.42 -17.79 17.62
C ALA A 35 5.13 -17.07 18.78
N ARG A 36 5.52 -17.81 19.83
CA ARG A 36 6.30 -17.29 20.96
C ARG A 36 7.61 -16.68 20.51
N GLN A 37 8.37 -17.37 19.65
CA GLN A 37 9.62 -16.82 19.10
C GLN A 37 9.38 -15.51 18.33
N SER A 38 8.34 -15.45 17.50
CA SER A 38 7.98 -14.23 16.76
C SER A 38 7.66 -13.06 17.69
N LEU A 39 6.83 -13.31 18.71
CA LEU A 39 6.43 -12.30 19.69
C LEU A 39 7.62 -11.84 20.54
N ALA A 40 8.50 -12.75 20.96
CA ALA A 40 9.68 -12.40 21.76
C ALA A 40 10.71 -11.58 20.96
N ASP A 41 10.96 -11.95 19.71
CA ASP A 41 12.00 -11.29 18.89
C ASP A 41 11.51 -9.97 18.28
N ARG A 42 10.22 -9.86 18.00
CA ARG A 42 9.67 -8.80 17.15
C ARG A 42 8.35 -8.20 17.62
N GLY A 43 7.69 -8.76 18.63
CA GLY A 43 6.45 -8.18 19.16
C GLY A 43 6.72 -6.79 19.75
N VAL A 44 5.89 -5.81 19.39
CA VAL A 44 6.04 -4.44 19.89
C VAL A 44 4.69 -3.91 20.35
N ILE A 45 4.67 -3.25 21.51
CA ILE A 45 3.54 -2.44 21.97
C ILE A 45 3.99 -0.98 21.99
N LEU A 46 3.27 -0.12 21.27
CA LEU A 46 3.48 1.31 21.22
C LEU A 46 2.31 1.99 21.94
N ILE A 47 2.62 2.79 22.95
CA ILE A 47 1.62 3.61 23.65
C ILE A 47 1.67 5.01 23.05
N ALA A 48 0.59 5.40 22.36
CA ALA A 48 0.41 6.72 21.78
C ALA A 48 -0.32 7.65 22.77
N ALA A 49 -0.09 8.95 22.67
CA ALA A 49 -0.76 9.97 23.47
C ALA A 49 -2.25 10.08 23.10
N ASP A 50 -2.58 9.94 21.82
CA ASP A 50 -3.94 9.99 21.30
C ASP A 50 -4.11 9.16 20.01
N LEU A 51 -5.36 9.11 19.52
CA LEU A 51 -5.70 8.35 18.32
C LEU A 51 -5.04 8.92 17.05
N ALA A 52 -4.81 10.23 16.99
CA ALA A 52 -4.18 10.84 15.82
C ALA A 52 -2.71 10.41 15.72
N GLU A 53 -1.99 10.40 16.85
CA GLU A 53 -0.64 9.86 16.90
C GLU A 53 -0.62 8.36 16.57
N ALA A 54 -1.58 7.57 17.09
CA ALA A 54 -1.67 6.16 16.77
C ALA A 54 -1.85 5.89 15.26
N ILE A 55 -2.70 6.68 14.60
CA ILE A 55 -2.90 6.62 13.14
C ILE A 55 -1.63 7.04 12.39
N GLU A 56 -0.95 8.10 12.83
CA GLU A 56 0.30 8.51 12.19
C GLU A 56 1.41 7.46 12.36
N LEU A 57 1.51 6.80 13.51
CA LEU A 57 2.40 5.66 13.69
C LEU A 57 2.06 4.52 12.72
N ALA A 58 0.78 4.17 12.56
CA ALA A 58 0.36 3.17 11.59
C ALA A 58 0.76 3.55 10.14
N ASN A 59 0.57 4.82 9.76
CA ASN A 59 1.01 5.37 8.48
C ASN A 59 2.54 5.32 8.31
N VAL A 60 3.31 5.56 9.36
CA VAL A 60 4.77 5.47 9.35
C VAL A 60 5.25 4.02 9.25
N ILE A 61 4.54 3.07 9.85
CA ILE A 61 4.90 1.65 9.76
C ILE A 61 4.56 1.10 8.37
N ALA A 62 3.44 1.54 7.77
CA ALA A 62 2.92 1.04 6.49
C ALA A 62 2.74 -0.49 6.52
N ILE A 63 1.89 -0.92 7.45
CA ILE A 63 1.71 -2.32 7.82
C ILE A 63 0.98 -3.12 6.73
N GLU A 64 1.23 -4.42 6.67
CA GLU A 64 0.55 -5.36 5.77
C GLU A 64 -0.94 -5.46 6.09
N HIS A 65 -1.29 -5.89 7.31
CA HIS A 65 -2.65 -5.94 7.83
C HIS A 65 -2.83 -4.90 8.94
N LEU A 66 -3.79 -3.98 8.78
CA LEU A 66 -4.14 -2.96 9.77
C LEU A 66 -5.51 -3.26 10.38
N GLU A 67 -5.57 -3.60 11.66
CA GLU A 67 -6.83 -3.75 12.39
C GLU A 67 -7.16 -2.47 13.18
N LEU A 68 -8.30 -1.84 12.89
CA LEU A 68 -8.83 -0.69 13.60
C LEU A 68 -9.89 -1.14 14.62
N MET A 69 -9.43 -1.60 15.79
CA MET A 69 -10.27 -2.03 16.91
C MET A 69 -10.66 -0.86 17.83
N ILE A 70 -11.34 0.15 17.26
CA ILE A 70 -11.71 1.40 17.94
C ILE A 70 -13.21 1.69 17.80
N ALA A 71 -13.71 2.71 18.51
CA ALA A 71 -15.14 3.03 18.58
C ALA A 71 -15.76 3.48 17.24
N ASP A 72 -15.08 4.34 16.48
CA ASP A 72 -15.53 4.81 15.16
C ASP A 72 -14.44 4.61 14.10
N PRO A 73 -14.23 3.36 13.64
CA PRO A 73 -13.14 3.03 12.73
C PRO A 73 -13.38 3.56 11.30
N TRP A 74 -14.64 3.77 10.92
CA TRP A 74 -15.01 4.30 9.61
C TRP A 74 -14.60 5.77 9.44
N ALA A 75 -14.77 6.58 10.49
CA ALA A 75 -14.32 7.97 10.47
C ALA A 75 -12.79 8.10 10.29
N GLN A 76 -12.02 7.06 10.60
CA GLN A 76 -10.56 7.10 10.51
C GLN A 76 -10.00 6.66 9.15
N ILE A 77 -10.78 5.98 8.31
CA ILE A 77 -10.35 5.51 6.98
C ILE A 77 -9.68 6.62 6.14
N PRO A 78 -10.24 7.85 6.03
CA PRO A 78 -9.62 8.91 5.24
C PRO A 78 -8.22 9.33 5.73
N HIS A 79 -7.86 9.00 6.97
CA HIS A 79 -6.56 9.31 7.57
C HIS A 79 -5.53 8.18 7.40
N ILE A 80 -5.95 6.99 6.96
CA ILE A 80 -5.05 5.87 6.67
C ILE A 80 -4.48 6.03 5.25
N ARG A 81 -3.18 6.26 5.17
CA ARG A 81 -2.44 6.45 3.92
C ARG A 81 -1.79 5.16 3.41
N HIS A 82 -1.34 4.31 4.33
CA HIS A 82 -0.52 3.14 4.00
C HIS A 82 -0.93 1.91 4.82
N ALA A 83 -1.61 0.98 4.15
CA ALA A 83 -1.90 -0.37 4.65
C ALA A 83 -2.15 -1.31 3.46
N GLY A 84 -1.75 -2.59 3.58
CA GLY A 84 -2.05 -3.60 2.56
C GLY A 84 -3.54 -3.97 2.55
N ALA A 85 -4.07 -4.30 3.72
CA ALA A 85 -5.49 -4.51 3.98
C ALA A 85 -5.90 -3.85 5.31
N ILE A 86 -7.14 -3.35 5.37
CA ILE A 86 -7.67 -2.65 6.55
C ILE A 86 -8.91 -3.39 7.05
N PHE A 87 -8.92 -3.74 8.34
CA PHE A 87 -9.96 -4.48 9.01
C PHE A 87 -10.62 -3.58 10.07
N LEU A 88 -11.95 -3.48 10.06
CA LEU A 88 -12.67 -2.45 10.83
C LEU A 88 -13.52 -3.05 11.96
N GLY A 89 -13.24 -2.63 13.18
CA GLY A 89 -14.02 -2.98 14.37
C GLY A 89 -13.68 -4.34 14.98
N HIS A 90 -14.24 -4.60 16.16
CA HIS A 90 -13.87 -5.75 17.00
C HIS A 90 -14.27 -7.13 16.46
N HIS A 91 -15.07 -7.20 15.41
CA HIS A 91 -15.60 -8.46 14.86
C HIS A 91 -15.01 -8.81 13.48
N THR A 92 -13.89 -8.19 13.10
CA THR A 92 -13.27 -8.37 11.79
C THR A 92 -11.80 -8.76 11.96
N PRO A 93 -11.52 -9.99 12.46
CA PRO A 93 -10.15 -10.46 12.62
C PRO A 93 -9.46 -10.64 11.26
N GLU A 94 -8.13 -10.52 11.21
CA GLU A 94 -7.29 -10.78 10.02
C GLU A 94 -7.72 -12.06 9.27
N ALA A 95 -7.98 -13.14 10.02
CA ALA A 95 -8.39 -14.44 9.47
C ALA A 95 -9.64 -14.39 8.58
N ALA A 96 -10.57 -13.45 8.81
CA ALA A 96 -11.72 -13.29 7.93
C ALA A 96 -11.30 -12.86 6.51
N GLY A 97 -10.33 -11.93 6.41
CA GLY A 97 -9.75 -11.47 5.15
C GLY A 97 -8.89 -12.53 4.48
N ASP A 98 -8.12 -13.27 5.28
CA ASP A 98 -7.24 -14.33 4.75
C ASP A 98 -7.97 -15.47 4.04
N TYR A 99 -9.23 -15.71 4.41
CA TYR A 99 -9.94 -16.92 3.99
C TYR A 99 -11.26 -16.71 3.24
N LEU A 100 -12.10 -15.76 3.65
CA LEU A 100 -13.51 -15.78 3.20
C LEU A 100 -14.09 -14.42 2.79
N ALA A 101 -13.62 -13.31 3.35
CA ALA A 101 -14.26 -12.01 3.14
C ALA A 101 -14.20 -11.52 1.68
N GLY A 102 -13.29 -12.06 0.86
CA GLY A 102 -13.20 -11.79 -0.58
C GLY A 102 -11.92 -11.08 -1.06
N PRO A 103 -11.31 -10.14 -0.31
CA PRO A 103 -10.03 -9.53 -0.68
C PRO A 103 -8.89 -10.56 -0.80
N ASN A 104 -7.81 -10.18 -1.48
CA ASN A 104 -6.64 -11.04 -1.65
C ASN A 104 -5.67 -10.90 -0.47
N HIS A 105 -5.18 -12.02 0.07
CA HIS A 105 -4.20 -12.02 1.18
C HIS A 105 -2.73 -11.95 0.72
N VAL A 106 -2.47 -11.86 -0.59
CA VAL A 106 -1.13 -11.58 -1.10
C VAL A 106 -0.93 -10.07 -1.07
N LEU A 107 -0.30 -9.59 0.01
CA LEU A 107 -0.20 -8.19 0.35
C LEU A 107 1.24 -7.68 0.35
N PRO A 108 1.43 -6.35 0.23
CA PRO A 108 2.74 -5.73 0.38
C PRO A 108 3.21 -5.77 1.84
N THR A 109 4.37 -6.38 2.08
CA THR A 109 4.96 -6.56 3.43
C THR A 109 6.15 -5.63 3.65
N MET A 110 6.72 -5.61 4.87
CA MET A 110 7.97 -4.87 5.18
C MET A 110 7.93 -3.38 4.79
N GLY A 111 6.80 -2.71 5.02
CA GLY A 111 6.63 -1.28 4.74
C GLY A 111 6.38 -0.94 3.26
N THR A 112 6.26 -1.94 2.38
CA THR A 112 6.06 -1.71 0.95
C THR A 112 4.64 -1.24 0.59
N ALA A 113 3.69 -1.29 1.54
CA ALA A 113 2.35 -0.70 1.38
C ALA A 113 2.38 0.83 1.12
N ARG A 114 3.55 1.46 1.23
CA ARG A 114 3.80 2.85 0.82
C ARG A 114 3.68 3.08 -0.68
N PHE A 115 3.95 2.06 -1.50
CA PHE A 115 4.03 2.19 -2.95
C PHE A 115 3.52 0.97 -3.73
N ALA A 116 3.28 -0.16 -3.05
CA ALA A 116 2.72 -1.37 -3.63
C ALA A 116 1.28 -1.60 -3.12
N SER A 117 0.49 -2.29 -3.94
CA SER A 117 -0.90 -2.65 -3.63
C SER A 117 -1.02 -4.14 -3.35
N ALA A 118 -2.14 -4.53 -2.74
CA ALA A 118 -2.59 -5.92 -2.70
C ALA A 118 -2.63 -6.53 -4.11
N LEU A 119 -2.41 -7.84 -4.22
CA LEU A 119 -2.55 -8.57 -5.47
C LEU A 119 -4.00 -8.46 -5.97
N GLY A 120 -4.17 -7.90 -7.16
CA GLY A 120 -5.47 -7.72 -7.80
C GLY A 120 -5.51 -8.26 -9.22
N VAL A 121 -6.67 -8.18 -9.85
CA VAL A 121 -6.84 -8.59 -11.25
C VAL A 121 -5.90 -7.80 -12.16
N GLU A 122 -5.74 -6.50 -11.88
CA GLU A 122 -4.85 -5.58 -12.59
C GLU A 122 -3.38 -6.00 -12.59
N THR A 123 -2.94 -6.77 -11.59
CA THR A 123 -1.56 -7.31 -11.56
C THR A 123 -1.31 -8.29 -12.71
N PHE A 124 -2.35 -8.97 -13.18
CA PHE A 124 -2.28 -9.93 -14.29
C PHE A 124 -2.64 -9.32 -15.65
N LEU A 125 -3.01 -8.03 -15.67
CA LEU A 125 -3.28 -7.30 -16.90
C LEU A 125 -2.01 -6.67 -17.47
N LYS A 126 -1.96 -6.56 -18.79
CA LYS A 126 -0.99 -5.72 -19.50
C LYS A 126 -1.72 -4.51 -20.07
N LYS A 127 -1.19 -3.32 -19.86
CA LYS A 127 -1.73 -2.08 -20.44
C LYS A 127 -0.91 -1.68 -21.67
N SER A 128 -1.59 -1.31 -22.75
CA SER A 128 -0.96 -0.76 -23.95
C SER A 128 -1.67 0.51 -24.37
N SER A 129 -0.91 1.58 -24.57
CA SER A 129 -1.43 2.82 -25.14
C SER A 129 -1.50 2.70 -26.66
N VAL A 130 -2.66 3.02 -27.25
CA VAL A 130 -2.84 3.10 -28.70
C VAL A 130 -2.95 4.58 -29.06
N ILE A 131 -2.02 5.06 -29.89
CA ILE A 131 -1.95 6.47 -30.28
C ILE A 131 -2.10 6.53 -31.80
N SER A 132 -3.02 7.37 -32.26
CA SER A 132 -3.27 7.63 -33.68
C SER A 132 -3.44 9.13 -33.89
N TYR A 133 -2.66 9.69 -34.80
CA TYR A 133 -2.69 11.10 -35.17
C TYR A 133 -3.30 11.25 -36.55
N SER A 134 -4.26 12.17 -36.68
CA SER A 134 -4.63 12.67 -38.00
C SER A 134 -3.52 13.56 -38.54
N ARG A 135 -3.50 13.77 -39.86
CA ARG A 135 -2.54 14.71 -40.47
C ARG A 135 -2.71 16.12 -39.89
N GLN A 136 -3.95 16.59 -39.73
CA GLN A 136 -4.23 17.92 -39.19
C GLN A 136 -3.72 18.06 -37.75
N ALA A 137 -3.99 17.09 -36.88
CA ALA A 137 -3.48 17.13 -35.51
C ALA A 137 -1.93 17.15 -35.47
N LEU A 138 -1.28 16.42 -36.38
CA LEU A 138 0.19 16.45 -36.47
C LEU A 138 0.70 17.82 -36.95
N GLN A 139 -0.04 18.50 -37.83
CA GLN A 139 0.27 19.86 -38.27
C GLN A 139 0.13 20.86 -37.13
N ASP A 140 -0.96 20.76 -36.36
CA ASP A 140 -1.24 21.67 -35.24
C ASP A 140 -0.18 21.53 -34.13
N ASP A 141 0.30 20.31 -33.86
CA ASP A 141 1.32 20.05 -32.84
C ASP A 141 2.77 20.14 -33.36
N ALA A 142 2.98 20.35 -34.67
CA ALA A 142 4.27 20.16 -35.33
C ALA A 142 5.39 21.01 -34.71
N ASP A 143 5.11 22.30 -34.49
CA ASP A 143 6.07 23.24 -33.95
C ASP A 143 6.45 22.91 -32.51
N HIS A 144 5.50 22.43 -31.70
CA HIS A 144 5.76 21.98 -30.35
C HIS A 144 6.67 20.76 -30.34
N ILE A 145 6.36 19.74 -31.13
CA ILE A 145 7.14 18.50 -31.21
C ILE A 145 8.56 18.79 -31.71
N ARG A 146 8.70 19.56 -32.80
CA ARG A 146 10.01 19.93 -33.37
C ARG A 146 10.84 20.74 -32.39
N ARG A 147 10.24 21.70 -31.68
CA ARG A 147 10.95 22.53 -30.71
C ARG A 147 11.43 21.72 -29.51
N LEU A 148 10.58 20.87 -28.95
CA LEU A 148 10.97 19.99 -27.84
C LEU A 148 12.09 19.04 -28.26
N ALA A 149 11.95 18.37 -29.41
CA ALA A 149 12.99 17.50 -29.96
C ALA A 149 14.31 18.27 -30.23
N GLY A 150 14.22 19.52 -30.70
CA GLY A 150 15.39 20.39 -30.90
C GLY A 150 16.09 20.76 -29.60
N LEU A 151 15.34 21.09 -28.54
CA LEU A 151 15.90 21.37 -27.22
C LEU A 151 16.61 20.16 -26.60
N GLU A 152 16.12 18.95 -26.89
CA GLU A 152 16.75 17.69 -26.48
C GLU A 152 17.92 17.26 -27.39
N GLY A 153 18.19 17.99 -28.48
CA GLY A 153 19.20 17.63 -29.47
C GLY A 153 18.83 16.42 -30.35
N LEU A 154 17.58 15.96 -30.31
CA LEU A 154 17.06 14.80 -31.05
C LEU A 154 16.59 15.20 -32.45
N THR A 155 17.52 15.61 -33.31
CA THR A 155 17.23 16.11 -34.67
C THR A 155 16.43 15.13 -35.53
N GLY A 156 16.67 13.82 -35.38
CA GLY A 156 15.89 12.77 -36.07
C GLY A 156 14.42 12.71 -35.66
N HIS A 157 14.09 13.01 -34.39
CA HIS A 157 12.70 13.05 -33.92
C HIS A 157 11.96 14.25 -34.55
N ALA A 158 12.59 15.43 -34.54
CA ALA A 158 12.04 16.62 -35.22
C ALA A 158 11.87 16.39 -36.74
N ALA A 159 12.88 15.83 -37.40
CA ALA A 159 12.85 15.53 -38.82
C ALA A 159 11.73 14.55 -39.19
N SER A 160 11.41 13.60 -38.31
CA SER A 160 10.32 12.64 -38.54
C SER A 160 8.94 13.32 -38.68
N VAL A 161 8.73 14.47 -38.04
CA VAL A 161 7.52 15.29 -38.18
C VAL A 161 7.58 16.06 -39.50
N THR A 162 8.68 16.78 -39.75
CA THR A 162 8.90 17.56 -40.98
C THR A 162 8.66 16.73 -42.25
N VAL A 163 9.21 15.51 -42.31
CA VAL A 163 9.03 14.61 -43.47
C VAL A 163 7.57 14.19 -43.68
N ARG A 164 6.77 14.02 -42.62
CA ARG A 164 5.35 13.64 -42.74
C ARG A 164 4.46 14.81 -43.21
N LEU A 165 4.86 16.03 -42.87
CA LEU A 165 4.13 17.24 -43.25
C LEU A 165 4.52 17.79 -44.62
N GLY A 166 5.69 17.37 -45.13
CA GLY A 166 6.22 17.86 -46.40
C GLY A 166 6.95 19.20 -46.26
N ASP A 167 7.33 19.60 -45.05
CA ASP A 167 7.98 20.89 -44.75
C ASP A 167 9.49 20.91 -45.11
N GLY A 168 9.91 20.12 -46.09
CA GLY A 168 11.32 19.87 -46.41
C GLY A 168 11.67 19.82 -47.90
N GLU A 169 10.72 20.18 -48.77
CA GLU A 169 10.93 20.56 -50.18
C GLU A 169 10.59 22.05 -50.35
#